data_AF-A0A8H4V3C1-F1
#
_entry.id   AF-A0A8H4V3C1-F1
#
_cell.length_a   1.000
_cell.length_b   1.000
_cell.length_c   1.000
_cell.angle_alpha   90.00
_cell.angle_beta   90.00
_cell.angle_gamma   90.00
#
_symmetry.space_group_name_H-M   'P 1'
#
loop_
_entity.id
_entity.type
_entity.pdbx_description
1 polymer ?
#
loop_
_entity_poly.entity_id
_entity_poly.type
_entity_poly.pdbx_seq_one_letter_code
_entity_poly.pdbx_strand_id
1 'polypeptide(L)'
;NGFQVTVFDGESGLDSRPRDWTILLHWALPILTGLLNDDVKNDLPRAICNPYLDFNADVECLPCYNGITGELLFKSPLPGSRRISRQRLRKVLSRGIDIKWSKKVVKIEIPSDDENGGAKYESPVQLVFDDGNTDAADFVLAADGASSTIRELLLGPEAARVQLAGFMFATGVTNYHDADKVAAVVKAHPVAAITLG
;
A
#
# COMPACT_ATOMS: atom_id res chain seq x y z
N ASN A 1 -16.65 12.21 -8.65
CA ASN A 1 -15.93 13.18 -9.52
C ASN A 1 -16.09 12.93 -11.02
N GLY A 2 -16.94 12.00 -11.48
CA GLY A 2 -17.31 11.87 -12.91
C GLY A 2 -16.28 11.19 -13.83
N PHE A 3 -15.08 10.88 -13.34
CA PHE A 3 -14.08 10.14 -14.12
C PHE A 3 -14.48 8.67 -14.31
N GLN A 4 -14.32 8.17 -15.53
CA GLN A 4 -14.26 6.74 -15.79
C GLN A 4 -12.84 6.27 -15.49
N VAL A 5 -12.69 5.33 -14.56
CA VAL A 5 -11.39 4.89 -14.06
C VAL A 5 -11.30 3.38 -14.14
N THR A 6 -10.24 2.91 -14.78
CA THR A 6 -9.85 1.50 -14.85
C THR A 6 -8.46 1.36 -14.25
N VAL A 7 -8.26 0.35 -13.41
CA VAL A 7 -6.95 0.02 -12.82
C VAL A 7 -6.39 -1.20 -13.54
N PHE A 8 -5.16 -1.11 -14.03
CA PHE A 8 -4.41 -2.24 -14.58
C PHE A 8 -3.40 -2.72 -13.53
N ASP A 9 -3.45 -4.00 -13.18
CA ASP A 9 -2.51 -4.62 -12.25
C ASP A 9 -1.84 -5.83 -12.94
N GLY A 10 -0.52 -5.92 -12.84
CA GLY A 10 0.25 -7.02 -13.40
C GLY A 10 0.11 -8.33 -12.62
N GLU A 11 -0.45 -8.29 -11.41
CA GLU A 11 -0.79 -9.48 -10.64
C GLU A 11 -2.01 -10.20 -11.22
N SER A 12 -2.13 -11.50 -10.97
CA SER A 12 -3.27 -12.31 -11.43
C SER A 12 -4.56 -12.10 -10.65
N GLY A 13 -4.52 -11.39 -9.52
CA GLY A 13 -5.66 -11.16 -8.64
C GLY A 13 -5.28 -10.60 -7.26
N LEU A 14 -6.29 -10.37 -6.42
CA LEU A 14 -6.10 -9.84 -5.06
C LEU A 14 -5.21 -10.73 -4.18
N ASP A 15 -5.31 -12.05 -4.36
CA ASP A 15 -4.64 -13.07 -3.55
C ASP A 15 -3.34 -13.61 -4.19
N SER A 16 -2.80 -12.96 -5.24
CA SER A 16 -1.58 -13.42 -5.94
C SER A 16 -0.33 -13.45 -5.05
N ARG A 17 -0.32 -12.70 -3.94
CA ARG A 17 0.79 -12.72 -2.97
C ARG A 17 0.46 -13.63 -1.80
N PRO A 18 1.19 -14.74 -1.59
CA PRO A 18 0.92 -15.65 -0.48
C PRO A 18 1.31 -15.05 0.89
N ARG A 19 2.27 -14.11 0.91
CA ARG A 19 2.71 -13.44 2.13
C ARG A 19 1.92 -12.17 2.38
N ASP A 20 1.32 -12.06 3.56
CA ASP A 20 0.72 -10.82 4.04
C ASP A 20 1.70 -10.00 4.89
N TRP A 21 1.42 -8.70 4.97
CA TRP A 21 2.18 -7.71 5.73
C TRP A 21 1.21 -6.82 6.49
N THR A 22 1.60 -6.35 7.67
CA THR A 22 0.78 -5.42 8.43
C THR A 22 1.30 -3.99 8.32
N ILE A 23 0.42 -3.03 8.16
CA ILE A 23 0.73 -1.61 8.06
C ILE A 23 0.08 -0.90 9.26
N LEU A 24 0.77 0.06 9.87
CA LEU A 24 0.14 0.96 10.83
C LEU A 24 -0.36 2.19 10.08
N LEU A 25 -1.68 2.37 10.01
CA LEU A 25 -2.25 3.64 9.60
C LEU A 25 -2.36 4.54 10.82
N HIS A 26 -1.60 5.63 10.82
CA HIS A 26 -1.64 6.65 11.86
C HIS A 26 -2.18 7.97 11.27
N TRP A 27 -1.34 8.99 11.11
CA TRP A 27 -1.71 10.29 10.54
C TRP A 27 -2.41 10.23 9.18
N ALA A 28 -2.16 9.18 8.39
CA ALA A 28 -2.76 9.01 7.07
C ALA A 28 -4.20 8.48 7.12
N LEU A 29 -4.66 7.95 8.26
CA LEU A 29 -6.00 7.34 8.36
C LEU A 29 -7.14 8.33 8.07
N PRO A 30 -7.15 9.57 8.62
CA PRO A 30 -8.18 10.55 8.28
C PRO A 30 -8.16 10.95 6.81
N ILE A 31 -6.97 11.10 6.22
CA ILE A 31 -6.81 11.45 4.80
C ILE A 31 -7.35 10.33 3.92
N LEU A 32 -6.95 9.08 4.18
CA LEU A 32 -7.47 7.90 3.49
C LEU A 32 -9.00 7.87 3.59
N THR A 33 -9.54 8.04 4.80
CA THR A 33 -10.99 8.01 5.06
C THR A 33 -11.74 9.10 4.30
N GLY A 34 -11.14 10.28 4.10
CA GLY A 34 -11.74 11.38 3.34
C GLY A 34 -11.75 11.17 1.82
N LEU A 35 -10.95 10.23 1.30
CA LEU A 35 -10.89 9.91 -0.14
C LEU A 35 -11.84 8.78 -0.55
N LEU A 36 -12.36 8.03 0.41
CA LEU A 36 -13.18 6.85 0.16
C LEU A 36 -14.67 7.20 0.15
N ASN A 37 -15.44 6.48 -0.67
CA ASN A 37 -16.89 6.51 -0.57
C ASN A 37 -17.37 5.85 0.74
N ASP A 38 -18.61 6.12 1.14
CA ASP A 38 -19.14 5.65 2.41
C ASP A 38 -19.14 4.12 2.54
N ASP A 39 -19.43 3.40 1.46
CA ASP A 39 -19.42 1.93 1.47
C ASP A 39 -18.04 1.36 1.80
N VAL A 40 -16.99 1.81 1.10
CA VAL A 40 -15.62 1.34 1.33
C VAL A 40 -15.12 1.78 2.71
N LYS A 41 -15.46 3.01 3.13
CA LYS A 41 -15.13 3.55 4.45
C LYS A 41 -15.75 2.71 5.57
N ASN A 42 -17.03 2.35 5.46
CA ASN A 42 -17.74 1.53 6.45
C ASN A 42 -17.14 0.12 6.58
N ASP A 43 -16.47 -0.37 5.53
CA ASP A 43 -15.79 -1.66 5.53
C ASP A 43 -14.32 -1.62 5.96
N LEU A 44 -13.70 -0.44 6.12
CA LEU A 44 -12.32 -0.31 6.61
C LEU A 44 -12.04 -1.11 7.89
N PRO A 45 -12.95 -1.19 8.89
CA PRO A 45 -12.72 -2.00 10.08
C PRO A 45 -12.43 -3.48 9.79
N ARG A 46 -12.91 -4.03 8.65
CA ARG A 46 -12.62 -5.41 8.23
C ARG A 46 -11.15 -5.65 7.92
N ALA A 47 -10.39 -4.59 7.68
CA ALA A 47 -8.96 -4.66 7.41
C ALA A 47 -8.10 -4.70 8.69
N ILE A 48 -8.67 -4.30 9.84
CA ILE A 48 -7.96 -4.25 11.13
C ILE A 48 -7.49 -5.67 11.52
N CYS A 49 -6.24 -5.78 11.98
CA CYS A 49 -5.64 -7.06 12.36
C CYS A 49 -6.38 -7.69 13.55
N ASN A 50 -6.60 -6.89 14.61
CA ASN A 50 -7.35 -7.29 15.79
C ASN A 50 -8.58 -6.37 15.98
N PRO A 51 -9.75 -6.76 15.44
CA PRO A 51 -10.96 -5.95 15.55
C PRO A 51 -11.59 -5.97 16.95
N TYR A 52 -11.15 -6.87 17.83
CA TYR A 52 -11.65 -7.02 19.20
C TYR A 52 -10.79 -6.32 20.24
N LEU A 53 -9.71 -5.66 19.83
CA LEU A 53 -8.85 -4.91 20.72
C LEU A 53 -9.58 -3.67 21.22
N ASP A 54 -9.60 -3.45 22.53
CA ASP A 54 -10.07 -2.20 23.11
C ASP A 54 -9.01 -1.11 22.91
N PHE A 55 -9.34 -0.11 22.09
CA PHE A 55 -8.40 0.95 21.74
C PHE A 55 -8.52 2.11 22.74
N ASN A 56 -7.41 2.41 23.40
CA ASN A 56 -7.26 3.52 24.35
C ASN A 56 -5.86 4.14 24.20
N ALA A 57 -5.55 5.18 24.98
CA ALA A 57 -4.26 5.88 24.89
C ALA A 57 -3.03 5.00 25.15
N ASP A 58 -3.16 3.95 25.97
CA ASP A 58 -2.06 3.01 26.23
C ASP A 58 -1.82 2.05 25.05
N VAL A 59 -2.87 1.66 24.33
CA VAL A 59 -2.79 0.82 23.12
C VAL A 59 -2.40 1.64 21.89
N GLU A 60 -2.87 2.89 21.82
CA GLU A 60 -2.58 3.84 20.77
C GLU A 60 -1.24 4.56 21.02
N CYS A 61 -0.21 3.79 21.36
CA CYS A 61 1.15 4.28 21.53
C CYS A 61 2.17 3.28 20.95
N LEU A 62 3.42 3.72 20.82
CA LEU A 62 4.54 2.88 20.42
C LEU A 62 5.60 2.93 21.51
N PRO A 63 5.63 1.94 22.42
CA PRO A 63 6.68 1.85 23.43
C PRO A 63 8.01 1.47 22.78
N CYS A 64 9.07 2.14 23.22
CA CYS A 64 10.43 1.89 22.83
C CYS A 64 11.25 1.44 24.04
N TYR A 65 11.89 0.29 23.94
CA TYR A 65 12.67 -0.34 25.00
C TYR A 65 14.15 -0.37 24.63
N ASN A 66 15.00 -0.35 25.64
CA ASN A 66 16.41 -0.68 25.49
C ASN A 66 16.55 -2.17 25.17
N GLY A 67 17.23 -2.51 24.08
CA GLY A 67 17.40 -3.88 23.60
C GLY A 67 18.35 -4.73 24.43
N ILE A 68 19.16 -4.10 25.29
CA ILE A 68 20.10 -4.77 26.20
C ILE A 68 19.48 -4.93 27.60
N THR A 69 18.93 -3.84 28.17
CA THR A 69 18.42 -3.86 29.55
C THR A 69 16.93 -4.24 29.66
N GLY A 70 16.17 -4.09 28.57
CA GLY A 70 14.71 -4.25 28.57
C GLY A 70 13.95 -3.09 29.21
N GLU A 71 14.64 -2.03 29.64
CA GLU A 71 14.00 -0.86 30.25
C GLU A 71 13.21 -0.05 29.23
N LEU A 72 12.05 0.48 29.64
CA LEU A 72 11.26 1.39 28.81
C LEU A 72 12.00 2.72 28.68
N LEU A 73 12.36 3.10 27.47
CA LEU A 73 13.03 4.37 27.17
C LEU A 73 11.99 5.50 27.04
N PHE A 74 10.96 5.29 26.21
CA PHE A 74 9.87 6.24 26.01
C PHE A 74 8.64 5.57 25.36
N LYS A 75 7.51 6.27 25.36
CA LYS A 75 6.31 5.91 24.60
C LYS A 75 5.94 7.05 23.64
N SER A 76 5.84 6.76 22.36
CA SER A 76 5.37 7.73 21.36
C SER A 76 3.84 7.60 21.21
N PRO A 77 3.04 8.66 21.43
CA PRO A 77 1.59 8.60 21.25
C PRO A 77 1.23 8.52 19.77
N LEU A 78 0.29 7.63 19.43
CA LEU A 78 -0.21 7.37 18.08
C LEU A 78 -1.75 7.31 18.07
N PRO A 79 -2.44 8.40 18.47
CA PRO A 79 -3.89 8.42 18.66
C PRO A 79 -4.64 8.04 17.37
N GLY A 80 -5.67 7.22 17.51
CA GLY A 80 -6.46 6.72 16.39
C GLY A 80 -5.73 5.77 15.43
N SER A 81 -4.49 5.35 15.74
CA SER A 81 -3.74 4.46 14.85
C SER A 81 -4.34 3.05 14.80
N ARG A 82 -4.35 2.44 13.61
CA ARG A 82 -4.87 1.09 13.40
C ARG A 82 -3.86 0.23 12.67
N ARG A 83 -3.54 -0.93 13.24
CA ARG A 83 -2.73 -1.97 12.57
C ARG A 83 -3.64 -2.78 11.67
N ILE A 84 -3.31 -2.82 10.39
CA ILE A 84 -4.15 -3.33 9.32
C ILE A 84 -3.39 -4.36 8.51
N SER A 85 -4.07 -5.43 8.09
CA SER A 85 -3.54 -6.40 7.12
C SER A 85 -3.57 -5.78 5.72
N ARG A 86 -2.44 -5.83 5.00
CA ARG A 86 -2.35 -5.33 3.63
C ARG A 86 -3.30 -6.10 2.71
N GLN A 87 -3.35 -7.43 2.81
CA GLN A 87 -4.27 -8.25 2.01
C GLN A 87 -5.74 -7.88 2.29
N ARG A 88 -6.14 -7.77 3.56
CA ARG A 88 -7.52 -7.39 3.89
C ARG A 88 -7.83 -5.96 3.43
N LEU A 89 -6.86 -5.04 3.52
CA LEU A 89 -7.02 -3.67 3.01
C LEU A 89 -7.23 -3.65 1.50
N ARG A 90 -6.45 -4.42 0.71
CA ARG A 90 -6.67 -4.54 -0.74
C ARG A 90 -8.09 -5.04 -1.06
N LYS A 91 -8.60 -6.01 -0.29
CA LYS A 91 -9.97 -6.53 -0.47
C LYS A 91 -11.03 -5.47 -0.19
N VAL A 92 -10.84 -4.64 0.83
CA VAL A 92 -11.75 -3.52 1.11
C VAL A 92 -11.67 -2.46 0.02
N LEU A 93 -10.46 -2.03 -0.34
CA LEU A 93 -10.24 -0.93 -1.29
C LEU A 93 -10.61 -1.27 -2.74
N SER A 94 -10.61 -2.54 -3.14
CA SER A 94 -10.97 -2.96 -4.50
C SER A 94 -12.48 -2.97 -4.78
N ARG A 95 -13.32 -2.73 -3.77
CA ARG A 95 -14.77 -2.76 -3.95
C ARG A 95 -15.24 -1.60 -4.82
N GLY A 96 -15.97 -1.93 -5.88
CA GLY A 96 -16.53 -0.96 -6.82
C GLY A 96 -15.50 -0.31 -7.75
N ILE A 97 -14.30 -0.89 -7.85
CA ILE A 97 -13.26 -0.46 -8.79
C ILE A 97 -13.21 -1.45 -9.96
N ASP A 98 -13.17 -0.95 -11.20
CA ASP A 98 -12.86 -1.79 -12.35
C ASP A 98 -11.36 -2.07 -12.39
N ILE A 99 -10.98 -3.32 -12.13
CA ILE A 99 -9.58 -3.77 -12.11
C ILE A 99 -9.39 -4.83 -13.19
N LYS A 100 -8.47 -4.59 -14.12
CA LYS A 100 -7.98 -5.55 -15.10
C LYS A 100 -6.68 -6.18 -14.58
N TRP A 101 -6.77 -7.44 -14.21
CA TRP A 101 -5.65 -8.25 -13.70
C TRP A 101 -4.83 -8.85 -14.85
N SER A 102 -3.61 -9.28 -14.53
CA SER A 102 -2.64 -9.82 -15.50
C SER A 102 -2.36 -8.84 -16.65
N LYS A 103 -2.33 -7.54 -16.34
CA LYS A 103 -2.09 -6.46 -17.31
C LYS A 103 -0.83 -5.69 -16.92
N LYS A 104 0.33 -6.19 -17.34
CA LYS A 104 1.59 -5.48 -17.15
C LYS A 104 1.89 -4.63 -18.36
N VAL A 105 1.91 -3.31 -18.20
CA VAL A 105 2.29 -2.38 -19.27
C VAL A 105 3.77 -2.57 -19.61
N VAL A 106 4.06 -2.73 -20.90
CA VAL A 106 5.43 -2.89 -21.45
C VAL A 106 5.82 -1.76 -22.39
N LYS A 107 4.85 -0.99 -22.88
CA LYS A 107 5.08 0.18 -23.74
C LYS A 107 3.95 1.19 -23.56
N ILE A 108 4.30 2.47 -23.62
CA ILE A 108 3.37 3.58 -23.72
C ILE A 108 3.64 4.30 -25.04
N GLU A 109 2.60 4.58 -25.80
CA GLU A 109 2.68 5.45 -26.97
C GLU A 109 1.92 6.74 -26.66
N ILE A 110 2.67 7.83 -26.64
CA ILE A 110 2.12 9.17 -26.53
C ILE A 110 2.01 9.69 -27.97
N PRO A 111 0.80 10.01 -28.45
CA PRO A 111 0.62 10.57 -29.79
C PRO A 111 1.53 11.79 -29.99
N SER A 112 2.26 11.81 -31.11
CA SER A 112 3.13 12.93 -31.45
C SER A 112 2.31 14.17 -31.82
N ASP A 113 2.89 15.34 -31.60
CA ASP A 113 2.37 16.60 -32.13
C ASP A 113 2.26 16.48 -33.66
N ASP A 114 1.04 16.43 -34.20
CA ASP A 114 0.85 16.58 -35.63
C ASP A 114 1.33 17.98 -36.04
N GLU A 115 2.23 18.06 -37.01
CA GLU A 115 2.74 19.31 -37.62
C GLU A 115 1.62 20.16 -38.27
N ASN A 116 0.39 19.64 -38.34
CA ASN A 116 -0.76 20.21 -39.06
C ASN A 116 -1.77 20.99 -38.19
N GLY A 117 -1.43 21.35 -36.95
CA GLY A 117 -2.24 22.30 -36.17
C GLY A 117 -3.58 21.76 -35.65
N GLY A 118 -3.73 20.43 -35.57
CA GLY A 118 -4.83 19.77 -34.86
C GLY A 118 -4.69 19.94 -33.33
N ALA A 119 -5.82 19.96 -32.62
CA ALA A 119 -5.85 20.33 -31.20
C ALA A 119 -5.02 19.36 -30.32
N LYS A 120 -4.11 19.96 -29.56
CA LYS A 120 -3.04 19.45 -28.67
C LYS A 120 -3.41 18.31 -27.68
N TYR A 121 -4.67 17.94 -27.55
CA TYR A 121 -5.18 17.06 -26.47
C TYR A 121 -6.21 16.02 -26.93
N GLU A 122 -6.38 15.79 -28.24
CA GLU A 122 -7.48 14.94 -28.74
C GLU A 122 -7.13 13.45 -28.87
N SER A 123 -5.84 13.07 -28.81
CA SER A 123 -5.45 11.67 -28.99
C SER A 123 -5.12 11.00 -27.65
N PRO A 124 -5.77 9.88 -27.31
CA PRO A 124 -5.55 9.18 -26.04
C PRO A 124 -4.18 8.50 -26.03
N VAL A 125 -3.59 8.43 -24.84
CA VAL A 125 -2.36 7.66 -24.57
C VAL A 125 -2.65 6.18 -24.78
N GLN A 126 -1.82 5.49 -25.56
CA GLN A 126 -1.95 4.05 -25.78
C GLN A 126 -1.07 3.28 -24.79
N LEU A 127 -1.65 2.27 -24.16
CA LEU A 127 -1.00 1.31 -23.29
C LEU A 127 -0.87 -0.02 -24.04
N VAL A 128 0.33 -0.59 -24.07
CA VAL A 128 0.57 -1.94 -24.59
C VAL A 128 0.96 -2.85 -23.44
N PHE A 129 0.29 -3.99 -23.31
CA PHE A 129 0.53 -4.96 -22.25
C PHE A 129 1.42 -6.13 -22.72
N ASP A 130 1.94 -6.88 -21.75
CA ASP A 130 2.81 -8.04 -21.96
C ASP A 130 2.14 -9.20 -22.71
N ASP A 131 0.82 -9.27 -22.71
CA ASP A 131 0.02 -10.20 -23.50
C ASP A 131 -0.22 -9.74 -24.95
N GLY A 132 0.30 -8.57 -25.34
CA GLY A 132 0.15 -7.98 -26.67
C GLY A 132 -1.17 -7.22 -26.87
N ASN A 133 -2.10 -7.24 -25.91
CA ASN A 133 -3.29 -6.41 -25.97
C ASN A 133 -2.95 -4.93 -25.74
N THR A 134 -3.86 -4.06 -26.14
CA THR A 134 -3.75 -2.61 -25.97
C THR A 134 -4.99 -2.02 -25.31
N ASP A 135 -4.83 -0.86 -24.69
CA ASP A 135 -5.93 -0.02 -24.19
C ASP A 135 -5.57 1.46 -24.32
N ALA A 136 -6.55 2.35 -24.28
CA ALA A 136 -6.37 3.78 -24.52
C ALA A 136 -7.03 4.61 -23.42
N ALA A 137 -6.35 5.67 -22.96
CA ALA A 137 -6.89 6.57 -21.95
C ALA A 137 -6.46 8.02 -22.18
N ASP A 138 -7.33 8.97 -21.85
CA ASP A 138 -7.01 10.41 -21.91
C ASP A 138 -5.91 10.78 -20.91
N PHE A 139 -5.90 10.10 -19.74
CA PHE A 139 -4.93 10.32 -18.67
C PHE A 139 -4.45 8.97 -18.12
N VAL A 140 -3.15 8.86 -17.86
CA VAL A 140 -2.53 7.70 -17.22
C VAL A 140 -1.84 8.14 -15.94
N LEU A 141 -2.25 7.56 -14.81
CA LEU A 141 -1.57 7.72 -13.51
C LEU A 141 -0.75 6.47 -13.21
N ALA A 142 0.57 6.62 -13.21
CA ALA A 142 1.48 5.54 -12.84
C ALA A 142 1.53 5.36 -11.31
N ALA A 143 0.96 4.26 -10.81
CA ALA A 143 0.98 3.86 -9.39
C ALA A 143 1.61 2.47 -9.18
N ASP A 144 2.54 2.08 -10.06
CA ASP A 144 3.17 0.76 -10.18
C ASP A 144 4.43 0.57 -9.30
N GLY A 145 4.61 1.45 -8.31
CA GLY A 145 5.51 1.23 -7.18
C GLY A 145 6.98 1.63 -7.39
N ALA A 146 7.83 1.19 -6.47
CA ALA A 146 9.23 1.61 -6.41
C ALA A 146 10.02 1.23 -7.67
N SER A 147 9.73 0.09 -8.30
CA SER A 147 10.35 -0.36 -9.56
C SER A 147 9.46 -0.11 -10.78
N SER A 148 8.77 1.03 -10.78
CA SER A 148 7.82 1.44 -11.84
C SER A 148 8.40 1.26 -13.24
N THR A 149 7.72 0.45 -14.05
CA THR A 149 8.01 0.28 -15.48
C THR A 149 7.63 1.54 -16.24
N ILE A 150 6.54 2.21 -15.85
CA ILE A 150 6.10 3.45 -16.51
C ILE A 150 7.12 4.57 -16.34
N ARG A 151 7.69 4.73 -15.13
CA ARG A 151 8.73 5.72 -14.87
C ARG A 151 9.97 5.46 -15.73
N GLU A 152 10.34 4.19 -15.91
CA GLU A 152 11.45 3.79 -16.79
C GLU A 152 11.18 4.10 -18.26
N LEU A 153 9.97 3.81 -18.76
CA LEU A 153 9.58 4.11 -20.14
C LEU A 153 9.61 5.62 -20.45
N LEU A 154 9.23 6.46 -19.48
CA LEU A 154 9.15 7.91 -19.66
C LEU A 154 10.49 8.63 -19.49
N LEU A 155 11.32 8.18 -18.54
CA LEU A 155 12.54 8.90 -18.13
C LEU A 155 13.84 8.21 -18.54
N GLY A 156 13.75 6.97 -19.03
CA GLY A 156 14.89 6.10 -19.27
C GLY A 156 15.39 5.39 -18.00
N PRO A 157 16.18 4.31 -18.16
CA PRO A 157 16.59 3.42 -17.07
C PRO A 157 17.44 4.11 -16.00
N GLU A 158 18.33 5.03 -16.39
CA GLU A 158 19.20 5.73 -15.44
C GLU A 158 18.42 6.66 -14.51
N ALA A 159 17.50 7.47 -15.05
CA ALA A 159 16.69 8.40 -14.26
C ALA A 159 15.62 7.68 -13.43
N ALA A 160 15.12 6.53 -13.90
CA ALA A 160 14.10 5.76 -13.20
C ALA A 160 14.67 4.83 -12.11
N ARG A 161 15.99 4.67 -12.04
CA ARG A 161 16.67 3.72 -11.17
C ARG A 161 16.28 3.88 -9.70
N VAL A 162 15.96 2.77 -9.06
CA VAL A 162 15.64 2.73 -7.62
C VAL A 162 16.86 3.18 -6.81
N GLN A 163 16.63 4.12 -5.89
CA GLN A 163 17.60 4.48 -4.88
C GLN A 163 17.36 3.67 -3.61
N LEU A 164 18.38 2.95 -3.15
CA LEU A 164 18.30 2.17 -1.92
C LEU A 164 18.39 3.11 -0.72
N ALA A 165 17.52 2.91 0.27
CA ALA A 165 17.46 3.75 1.45
C ALA A 165 18.59 3.47 2.48
N GLY A 166 19.49 2.52 2.21
CA GLY A 166 20.63 2.20 3.06
C GLY A 166 20.30 1.34 4.30
N PHE A 167 19.06 0.90 4.46
CA PHE A 167 18.64 -0.01 5.54
C PHE A 167 17.92 -1.25 5.01
N MET A 168 18.01 -2.34 5.77
CA MET A 168 17.33 -3.60 5.48
C MET A 168 16.27 -3.86 6.55
N PHE A 169 15.05 -4.13 6.11
CA PHE A 169 13.99 -4.64 6.98
C PHE A 169 13.84 -6.15 6.77
N ALA A 170 14.03 -6.90 7.84
CA ALA A 170 13.67 -8.32 7.90
C ALA A 170 12.41 -8.47 8.76
N THR A 171 11.48 -9.32 8.33
CA THR A 171 10.25 -9.59 9.08
C THR A 171 10.02 -11.07 9.18
N GLY A 172 9.85 -11.53 10.42
CA GLY A 172 9.42 -12.89 10.74
C GLY A 172 7.98 -12.91 11.22
N VAL A 173 7.29 -14.01 10.95
CA VAL A 173 6.00 -14.31 11.59
C VAL A 173 6.28 -15.41 12.60
N THR A 174 6.00 -15.13 13.87
CA THR A 174 6.23 -16.07 14.97
C THR A 174 4.89 -16.55 15.51
N ASN A 175 4.70 -17.87 15.53
CA ASN A 175 3.66 -18.50 16.33
C ASN A 175 4.34 -19.13 17.55
N TYR A 176 4.09 -18.59 18.74
CA TYR A 176 4.78 -19.02 19.96
C TYR A 176 4.32 -20.39 20.45
N HIS A 177 3.11 -20.85 20.09
CA HIS A 177 2.50 -22.09 20.59
C HIS A 177 2.53 -22.23 22.13
N ASP A 178 2.60 -21.11 22.85
CA ASP A 178 2.86 -21.03 24.29
C ASP A 178 2.13 -19.79 24.83
N ALA A 179 1.15 -20.01 25.70
CA ALA A 179 0.28 -18.94 26.20
C ALA A 179 1.03 -17.93 27.08
N ASP A 180 2.01 -18.38 27.86
CA ASP A 180 2.78 -17.51 28.75
C ASP A 180 3.71 -16.59 27.96
N LYS A 181 4.32 -17.11 26.88
CA LYS A 181 5.11 -16.28 25.95
C LYS A 181 4.23 -15.25 25.23
N VAL A 182 3.05 -15.65 24.78
CA VAL A 182 2.08 -14.72 24.16
C VAL A 182 1.69 -13.65 25.17
N ALA A 183 1.36 -14.03 26.41
CA ALA A 183 1.00 -13.09 27.47
C ALA A 183 2.14 -12.10 27.77
N ALA A 184 3.39 -12.56 27.81
CA ALA A 184 4.56 -11.71 28.02
C ALA A 184 4.73 -10.67 26.89
N VAL A 185 4.58 -11.07 25.62
CA VAL A 185 4.66 -10.16 24.47
C VAL A 185 3.50 -9.15 24.47
N VAL A 186 2.28 -9.63 24.70
CA VAL A 186 1.08 -8.78 24.78
C VAL A 186 1.19 -7.78 25.93
N LYS A 187 1.77 -8.19 27.07
CA LYS A 187 2.05 -7.30 28.21
C LYS A 187 3.05 -6.20 27.84
N ALA A 188 4.02 -6.46 26.97
CA ALA A 188 4.91 -5.42 26.46
C ALA A 188 4.13 -4.43 25.60
N HIS A 189 3.38 -4.92 24.59
CA HIS A 189 2.37 -4.13 23.89
C HIS A 189 1.48 -5.04 23.01
N PRO A 190 0.14 -4.86 22.98
CA PRO A 190 -0.75 -5.71 22.18
C PRO A 190 -0.69 -5.46 20.67
N VAL A 191 -0.05 -4.38 20.20
CA VAL A 191 -0.01 -3.99 18.78
C VAL A 191 1.39 -4.00 18.18
N ALA A 192 2.34 -3.36 18.86
CA ALA A 192 3.73 -3.22 18.41
C ALA A 192 4.59 -2.58 19.50
N ALA A 193 5.80 -3.07 19.69
CA ALA A 193 6.83 -2.46 20.51
C ALA A 193 8.14 -2.42 19.71
N ILE A 194 9.01 -1.46 20.01
CA ILE A 194 10.34 -1.36 19.41
C ILE A 194 11.38 -1.64 20.50
N THR A 195 12.42 -2.39 20.15
CA THR A 195 13.63 -2.54 20.96
C THR A 195 14.81 -1.94 20.20
N LEU A 196 15.56 -1.04 20.81
CA LEU A 196 16.75 -0.43 20.23
C LEU A 196 18.00 -0.98 20.95
N GLY A 197 18.86 -1.68 20.20
CA GLY A 197 20.12 -2.23 20.69
C GLY A 197 21.31 -1.35 20.33
#